data_AF-A0A2X1ARK5-F1
#
_entry.id   AF-A0A2X1ARK5-F1
#
_cell.length_a   1.000
_cell.length_b   1.000
_cell.length_c   1.000
_cell.angle_alpha   90.00
_cell.angle_beta   90.00
_cell.angle_gamma   90.00
#
_symmetry.space_group_name_H-M   'P 1'
#
loop_
_entity.id
_entity.type
_entity.pdbx_description
1 polymer ?
#
loop_
_entity_poly.entity_id
_entity_poly.type
_entity_poly.pdbx_seq_one_letter_code
_entity_poly.pdbx_strand_id
1 'polypeptide(L)' 'MTSNARFGALNNAQKQEMAEALILNFIAHSVAYEDAMRANDATMQRRLQNAARPRFRNEMNVDLRQLRLGGSGFTAAF' A
#
# COMPACT_ATOMS: atom_id res chain seq x y z
N MET A 1 6.89 8.78 -13.41
CA MET A 1 6.34 9.36 -12.16
C MET A 1 5.07 10.11 -12.52
N THR A 2 3.93 9.44 -12.50
CA THR A 2 2.64 10.06 -12.85
C THR A 2 2.09 10.70 -11.59
N SER A 3 2.25 12.02 -11.49
CA SER A 3 1.62 12.85 -10.47
C SER A 3 0.12 12.54 -10.46
N ASN A 4 -0.39 11.96 -9.39
CA ASN A 4 -1.80 11.58 -9.30
C ASN A 4 -2.64 12.87 -9.32
N ALA A 5 -3.23 13.23 -10.47
CA ALA A 5 -3.91 14.51 -10.67
C ALA A 5 -5.04 14.74 -9.66
N ARG A 6 -5.64 13.65 -9.16
CA ARG A 6 -6.61 13.67 -8.05
C ARG A 6 -6.01 14.15 -6.73
N PHE A 7 -4.77 13.73 -6.41
CA PHE A 7 -4.05 14.18 -5.21
C PHE A 7 -3.70 15.68 -5.28
N GLY A 8 -3.34 16.16 -6.46
CA GLY A 8 -3.06 17.58 -6.72
C GLY A 8 -4.27 18.48 -6.47
N ALA A 9 -5.48 17.97 -6.75
CA ALA A 9 -6.75 18.69 -6.58
C ALA A 9 -7.27 18.75 -5.12
N LEU A 10 -6.68 18.00 -4.19
CA LEU A 10 -7.08 18.01 -2.78
C LEU A 10 -6.55 19.25 -2.04
N ASN A 11 -7.37 19.85 -1.19
CA ASN A 11 -6.92 20.88 -0.25
C ASN A 11 -6.07 20.27 0.88
N ASN A 12 -5.44 21.12 1.70
CA ASN A 12 -4.52 20.64 2.75
C ASN A 12 -5.21 19.75 3.79
N ALA A 13 -6.45 20.05 4.18
CA ALA A 13 -7.21 19.23 5.13
C ALA A 13 -7.55 17.85 4.54
N GLN A 14 -7.97 17.80 3.27
CA GLN A 14 -8.25 16.55 2.56
C GLN A 14 -7.00 15.71 2.36
N LYS A 15 -5.84 16.35 2.12
CA LYS A 15 -4.54 15.66 2.07
C LYS A 15 -4.17 15.07 3.41
N GLN A 16 -4.41 15.79 4.50
CA GLN A 16 -4.15 15.32 5.85
C GLN A 16 -5.05 14.14 6.22
N GLU A 17 -6.36 14.25 6.00
CA GLU A 17 -7.31 13.16 6.28
C GLU A 17 -6.97 11.90 5.46
N MET A 18 -6.61 12.07 4.19
CA MET A 18 -6.17 10.95 3.37
C MET A 18 -4.83 10.36 3.85
N ALA A 19 -3.88 11.19 4.29
CA ALA A 19 -2.62 10.72 4.86
C ALA A 19 -2.84 9.94 6.17
N GLU A 20 -3.70 10.44 7.06
CA GLU A 20 -4.06 9.77 8.31
C GLU A 20 -4.74 8.42 8.04
N ALA A 21 -5.70 8.39 7.11
CA ALA A 21 -6.36 7.16 6.70
C ALA A 21 -5.35 6.16 6.12
N LEU A 22 -4.42 6.59 5.26
CA LEU A 22 -3.39 5.72 4.69
C LEU A 22 -2.44 5.18 5.77
N ILE A 23 -2.00 6.02 6.73
CA ILE A 23 -1.08 5.63 7.80
C ILE A 23 -1.73 4.63 8.76
N LEU A 24 -2.94 4.92 9.25
CA LEU A 24 -3.65 4.02 10.18
C LEU A 24 -3.87 2.65 9.56
N ASN A 25 -4.25 2.64 8.29
CA ASN A 25 -4.42 1.41 7.54
C ASN A 25 -3.12 0.66 7.30
N PHE A 26 -2.03 1.38 7.02
CA PHE A 26 -0.72 0.78 6.87
C PHE A 26 -0.27 0.07 8.16
N ILE A 27 -0.43 0.73 9.31
CA ILE A 27 -0.07 0.17 10.62
C ILE A 27 -0.90 -1.09 10.92
N ALA A 28 -2.20 -1.06 10.68
CA ALA A 28 -3.06 -2.23 10.89
C ALA A 28 -2.65 -3.41 10.00
N HIS A 29 -2.32 -3.13 8.73
CA HIS A 29 -1.89 -4.16 7.78
C HIS A 29 -0.49 -4.71 8.11
N SER A 30 0.43 -3.88 8.62
CA SER A 30 1.78 -4.30 8.99
C SER A 30 1.77 -5.19 10.22
N VAL A 31 0.97 -4.86 11.24
CA VAL A 31 0.80 -5.71 12.44
C VAL A 31 0.24 -7.08 12.07
N ALA A 32 -0.84 -7.11 11.28
CA ALA A 32 -1.45 -8.37 10.84
C ALA A 32 -0.49 -9.22 9.97
N TYR A 33 0.34 -8.57 9.15
CA TYR A 33 1.33 -9.26 8.32
C TYR A 33 2.51 -9.79 9.14
N GLU A 34 3.01 -9.02 10.09
CA GLU A 34 4.06 -9.46 11.02
C GLU A 34 3.61 -10.66 11.84
N ASP A 35 2.38 -10.66 12.35
CA ASP A 35 1.84 -11.79 13.09
C ASP A 35 1.69 -13.04 12.20
N ALA A 36 1.24 -12.87 10.95
CA ALA A 36 1.19 -13.96 9.98
C ALA A 36 2.59 -14.49 9.59
N MET A 37 3.62 -13.64 9.58
CA MET A 37 5.01 -14.07 9.42
C MET A 37 5.51 -14.84 10.64
N ARG A 38 5.29 -14.34 11.85
CA ARG A 38 5.67 -15.01 13.10
C ARG A 38 5.00 -16.38 13.24
N ALA A 39 3.74 -16.49 12.83
CA ALA A 39 2.97 -17.74 12.84
C ALA A 39 3.29 -18.69 11.69
N ASN A 40 4.16 -18.32 10.73
CA ASN A 40 4.37 -19.04 9.46
C ASN A 40 3.07 -19.33 8.68
N ASP A 41 2.05 -18.49 8.83
CA ASP A 41 0.76 -18.66 8.15
C ASP A 41 0.83 -18.09 6.72
N ALA A 42 1.33 -18.93 5.80
CA ALA A 42 1.44 -18.58 4.38
C ALA A 42 0.08 -18.27 3.72
N THR A 43 -1.03 -18.80 4.26
CA THR A 43 -2.38 -18.53 3.73
C THR A 43 -2.82 -17.12 4.10
N MET A 44 -2.61 -16.73 5.36
CA MET A 44 -2.91 -15.37 5.83
C MET A 44 -2.02 -14.33 5.15
N GLN A 45 -0.73 -14.61 4.99
CA GLN A 45 0.18 -13.74 4.24
C GLN A 45 -0.31 -13.48 2.81
N ARG A 46 -0.72 -14.54 2.08
CA ARG A 46 -1.28 -14.38 0.72
C ARG A 46 -2.61 -13.62 0.71
N ARG A 47 -3.49 -13.84 1.68
CA ARG A 47 -4.75 -13.09 1.80
C ARG A 47 -4.49 -11.60 2.03
N LEU A 48 -3.59 -11.26 2.95
CA LEU A 48 -3.20 -9.89 3.26
C LEU A 48 -2.55 -9.20 2.05
N GLN A 49 -1.65 -9.89 1.34
CA GLN A 49 -1.04 -9.38 0.11
C GLN A 49 -2.08 -9.14 -1.01
N ASN A 50 -3.04 -10.06 -1.16
CA ASN A 50 -4.11 -9.90 -2.15
C ASN A 50 -5.10 -8.79 -1.80
N ALA A 51 -5.38 -8.56 -0.51
CA ALA A 51 -6.25 -7.48 -0.04
C ALA A 51 -5.61 -6.09 -0.22
N ALA A 52 -4.28 -5.99 -0.13
CA ALA A 52 -3.57 -4.72 -0.35
C ALA A 52 -3.63 -4.23 -1.81
N ARG A 53 -3.67 -5.15 -2.78
CA ARG A 53 -3.70 -4.83 -4.23
C ARG A 53 -4.82 -3.88 -4.67
N PRO A 54 -6.11 -4.18 -4.44
CA PRO A 54 -7.19 -3.30 -4.88
C PRO A 54 -7.10 -1.93 -4.21
N ARG A 55 -6.61 -1.87 -2.97
CA ARG A 55 -6.45 -0.62 -2.25
C ARG A 55 -5.41 0.31 -2.89
N PHE A 56 -4.19 -0.21 -3.11
CA PHE A 56 -3.14 0.57 -3.78
C PHE A 56 -3.51 0.95 -5.21
N ARG A 57 -4.22 0.07 -5.92
CA ARG A 57 -4.70 0.37 -7.27
C ARG A 57 -5.79 1.44 -7.28
N ASN A 58 -6.76 1.36 -6.38
CA ASN A 58 -7.93 2.24 -6.40
C ASN A 58 -7.67 3.59 -5.74
N GLU A 59 -6.93 3.61 -4.64
CA GLU A 59 -6.67 4.83 -3.86
C GLU A 59 -5.41 5.56 -4.34
N MET A 60 -4.36 4.81 -4.72
CA MET A 60 -3.05 5.38 -5.05
C MET A 60 -2.69 5.29 -6.55
N ASN A 61 -3.51 4.64 -7.37
CA ASN A 61 -3.23 4.32 -8.78
C ASN A 61 -1.88 3.58 -8.98
N VAL A 62 -1.54 2.71 -8.03
CA VAL A 62 -0.30 1.92 -8.03
C VAL A 62 -0.65 0.43 -8.16
N ASP A 63 -0.15 -0.26 -9.20
CA ASP A 63 -0.22 -1.73 -9.27
C ASP A 63 1.03 -2.35 -8.61
N LEU A 64 0.84 -2.91 -7.42
CA LEU A 64 1.91 -3.58 -6.66
C LEU A 64 2.55 -4.77 -7.41
N ARG A 65 1.85 -5.38 -8.38
CA ARG A 65 2.43 -6.49 -9.18
C ARG A 65 3.44 -6.00 -10.21
N GLN A 66 3.40 -4.71 -10.52
CA GLN A 66 4.37 -4.06 -11.39
C GLN A 66 5.48 -3.39 -10.58
N LEU A 67 5.56 -3.64 -9.27
CA LEU A 67 6.58 -3.07 -8.41
C LEU A 67 7.38 -4.17 -7.72
N ARG A 68 8.69 -3.98 -7.67
CA ARG A 68 9.64 -4.82 -6.93
C ARG A 68 10.44 -3.93 -5.99
N LEU A 69 10.68 -4.40 -4.76
CA LEU A 69 11.52 -3.69 -3.81
C LEU A 69 12.99 -3.92 -4.20
N GLY A 70 13.70 -2.85 -4.56
CA GLY A 70 15.13 -2.82 -4.86
C GLY A 70 15.90 -1.95 -3.86
N GLY A 71 17.23 -1.88 -4.03
CA GLY A 71 18.10 -1.14 -3.10
C GLY A 71 17.82 0.36 -3.01
N SER A 72 17.13 0.95 -4.00
CA SER A 72 16.71 2.35 -4.04
C SER A 72 15.21 2.55 -3.73
N GLY A 73 14.53 1.54 -3.19
CA GLY A 73 13.08 1.55 -2.96
C GLY A 73 12.29 0.77 -4.01
N PHE A 74 11.03 1.14 -4.25
CA PHE A 74 10.16 0.45 -5.21
C PHE A 74 10.54 0.79 -6.66
N THR A 75 10.89 -0.22 -7.45
CA THR A 75 11.20 -0.12 -8.89
C THR A 75 10.18 -0.91 -9.71
N ALA A 76 10.07 -0.67 -11.02
CA ALA A 76 9.22 -1.48 -11.88
C ALA A 76 9.64 -2.96 -11.85
N ALA A 77 8.68 -3.88 -11.76
CA ALA A 77 8.88 -5.31 -11.91
C ALA A 77 8.87 -5.61 -13.41
N PHE A 78 10.05 -5.84 -13.99
CA PHE A 78 10.24 -6.33 -15.35
C PHE A 78 10.23 -7.87 -15.34
#